data_AF-A0A4Z0QJL6-F1
#
_entry.id   AF-A0A4Z0QJL6-F1
#
_cell.length_a   1.000
_cell.length_b   1.000
_cell.length_c   1.000
_cell.angle_alpha   90.00
_cell.angle_beta   90.00
_cell.angle_gamma   90.00
#
_symmetry.space_group_name_H-M   'P 1'
#
loop_
_entity.id
_entity.type
_entity.pdbx_description
1 polymer ?
#
loop_
_entity_poly.entity_id
_entity_poly.type
_entity_poly.pdbx_seq_one_letter_code
_entity_poly.pdbx_strand_id
1 'polypeptide(L)'
;PTPNLQAMAENGVRMSQYYTSPMSAPARAMLLTGNTSQQAGIGGMWWYENTIGKEGYELRLTDRVTTMAERFKDAGYNTLMAGKWHLGFTPGSTPKDRGFRHSFALMGGGASPVDD
;
A
#
# COMPACT_ATOMS: atom_id res chain seq x y z
N PRO A 1 11.23 23.95 8.16
CA PRO A 1 12.17 23.81 7.02
C PRO A 1 12.14 22.37 6.45
N THR A 2 12.04 22.21 5.13
CA THR A 2 12.05 20.89 4.45
C THR A 2 13.12 20.85 3.35
N PRO A 3 14.41 21.06 3.67
CA PRO A 3 15.46 21.33 2.68
C PRO A 3 15.62 20.21 1.64
N ASN A 4 15.59 18.94 2.06
CA ASN A 4 15.73 17.81 1.14
C ASN A 4 14.55 17.69 0.16
N LEU A 5 13.32 17.92 0.64
CA LEU A 5 12.13 17.88 -0.22
C LEU A 5 12.06 19.11 -1.15
N GLN A 6 12.54 20.25 -0.68
CA GLN A 6 12.63 21.46 -1.49
C GLN A 6 13.62 21.27 -2.65
N ALA A 7 14.81 20.73 -2.39
CA ALA A 7 15.79 20.41 -3.43
C ALA A 7 15.21 19.42 -4.47
N MET A 8 14.45 18.40 -4.04
CA MET A 8 13.76 17.48 -4.96
C MET A 8 12.69 18.17 -5.81
N ALA A 9 11.94 19.11 -5.23
CA ALA A 9 10.89 19.84 -5.93
C ALA A 9 11.44 20.87 -6.94
N GLU A 10 12.62 21.44 -6.68
CA GLU A 10 13.30 22.40 -7.55
C GLU A 10 14.01 21.71 -8.73
N ASN A 11 14.52 20.49 -8.53
CA ASN A 11 15.25 19.73 -9.56
C ASN A 11 14.39 18.65 -10.25
N GLY A 12 13.09 18.62 -9.98
CA GLY A 12 12.17 17.59 -10.47
C GLY A 12 10.88 18.16 -11.05
N VAL A 13 9.84 17.33 -11.10
CA VAL A 13 8.50 17.72 -11.55
C VAL A 13 7.58 17.87 -10.35
N ARG A 14 6.87 19.00 -10.27
CA ARG A 14 5.85 19.26 -9.26
C ARG A 14 4.46 19.04 -9.86
N MET A 15 3.67 18.17 -9.23
CA MET A 15 2.28 17.94 -9.60
C MET A 15 1.37 18.76 -8.68
N SER A 16 0.76 19.83 -9.19
CA SER A 16 -0.22 20.65 -8.44
C SER A 16 -1.64 20.05 -8.44
N GLN A 17 -1.88 19.05 -9.29
CA GLN A 17 -3.16 18.35 -9.44
C GLN A 17 -2.97 16.83 -9.28
N TYR A 18 -2.42 16.43 -8.14
CA TYR A 18 -2.28 15.02 -7.74
C TYR A 18 -3.48 14.61 -6.86
N TYR A 19 -4.05 13.43 -7.12
CA TYR A 19 -5.24 12.93 -6.42
C TYR A 19 -4.96 11.58 -5.76
N THR A 20 -5.61 11.34 -4.62
CA THR A 20 -5.52 10.10 -3.86
C THR A 20 -6.87 9.80 -3.20
N SER A 21 -7.03 8.61 -2.63
CA SER A 21 -8.18 8.29 -1.80
C SER A 21 -8.13 9.06 -0.47
N PRO A 22 -9.27 9.46 0.14
CA PRO A 22 -9.31 10.14 1.43
C PRO A 22 -8.82 9.27 2.61
N MET A 23 -8.52 7.99 2.39
CA MET A 23 -8.11 7.05 3.44
C MET A 23 -6.81 6.33 3.10
N SER A 24 -6.00 6.09 4.13
CA SER A 24 -4.63 5.58 3.95
C SER A 24 -4.55 4.19 3.32
N ALA A 25 -5.38 3.21 3.74
CA ALA A 25 -5.32 1.86 3.18
C ALA A 25 -5.82 1.84 1.72
N PRO A 26 -6.98 2.43 1.36
CA PRO A 26 -7.40 2.55 -0.03
C PRO A 26 -6.37 3.25 -0.93
N ALA A 27 -5.77 4.35 -0.45
CA ALA A 27 -4.73 5.07 -1.21
C ALA A 27 -3.49 4.20 -1.50
N ARG A 28 -3.03 3.44 -0.51
CA ARG A 28 -1.89 2.51 -0.66
C ARG A 28 -2.21 1.36 -1.61
N ALA A 29 -3.44 0.84 -1.53
CA ALA A 29 -3.90 -0.24 -2.41
C ALA A 29 -3.90 0.21 -3.87
N MET A 30 -4.44 1.41 -4.13
CA MET A 30 -4.44 2.03 -5.45
C MET A 30 -3.01 2.28 -5.96
N LEU A 31 -2.15 2.86 -5.11
CA LEU A 31 -0.75 3.14 -5.46
C LEU A 31 -0.01 1.86 -5.90
N LEU A 32 -0.09 0.80 -5.10
CA LEU A 32 0.70 -0.41 -5.35
C LEU A 32 0.18 -1.27 -6.49
N THR A 33 -1.10 -1.15 -6.86
CA THR A 33 -1.73 -2.05 -7.84
C THR A 33 -2.12 -1.35 -9.13
N GLY A 34 -2.22 -0.02 -9.15
CA GLY A 34 -2.77 0.74 -10.27
C GLY A 34 -4.28 0.54 -10.48
N ASN A 35 -4.97 -0.18 -9.58
CA ASN A 35 -6.40 -0.48 -9.66
C ASN A 35 -7.22 0.45 -8.75
N THR A 36 -8.54 0.48 -8.91
CA THR A 36 -9.40 1.13 -7.90
C THR A 36 -9.28 0.41 -6.56
N SER A 37 -9.60 1.09 -5.46
CA SER A 37 -9.44 0.49 -4.15
C SER A 37 -10.37 -0.71 -3.94
N GLN A 38 -11.58 -0.70 -4.53
CA GLN A 38 -12.49 -1.84 -4.54
C GLN A 38 -11.91 -3.02 -5.35
N GLN A 39 -11.37 -2.78 -6.54
CA GLN A 39 -10.72 -3.85 -7.33
C GLN A 39 -9.54 -4.47 -6.56
N ALA A 40 -8.79 -3.65 -5.81
CA ALA A 40 -7.67 -4.08 -5.00
C ALA A 40 -8.06 -4.72 -3.65
N GLY A 41 -9.34 -4.74 -3.29
CA GLY A 41 -9.87 -5.36 -2.08
C GLY A 41 -9.89 -4.49 -0.81
N ILE A 42 -9.63 -3.19 -0.97
CA ILE A 42 -9.63 -2.18 0.09
C ILE A 42 -10.62 -1.06 -0.28
N GLY A 43 -11.88 -1.42 -0.57
CA GLY A 43 -12.95 -0.49 -0.90
C GLY A 43 -13.32 0.47 0.23
N GLY A 44 -12.96 0.12 1.46
CA GLY A 44 -13.22 0.89 2.68
C GLY A 44 -12.34 0.40 3.83
N MET A 45 -12.46 1.06 4.97
CA MET A 45 -11.79 0.70 6.22
C MET A 45 -12.66 -0.23 7.06
N TRP A 46 -12.07 -0.87 8.08
CA TRP A 46 -12.73 -1.88 8.90
C TRP A 46 -13.98 -1.39 9.65
N TRP A 47 -14.09 -0.08 9.93
CA TRP A 47 -15.22 0.51 10.64
C TRP A 47 -16.46 0.78 9.75
N TYR A 48 -16.42 0.47 8.45
CA TYR A 48 -17.61 0.49 7.59
C TYR A 48 -18.30 -0.88 7.64
N GLU A 49 -19.00 -1.13 8.73
CA GLU A 49 -19.57 -2.45 9.06
C GLU A 49 -20.46 -3.03 7.95
N ASN A 50 -21.21 -2.19 7.25
CA ASN A 50 -22.09 -2.58 6.13
C ASN A 50 -21.35 -3.07 4.87
N THR A 51 -20.01 -3.09 4.89
CA THR A 51 -19.16 -3.54 3.78
C THR A 51 -18.41 -4.84 4.07
N ILE A 52 -18.39 -5.31 5.32
CA ILE A 52 -17.64 -6.50 5.74
C ILE A 52 -18.11 -7.74 4.96
N GLY A 53 -17.16 -8.52 4.45
CA GLY A 53 -17.42 -9.76 3.72
C GLY A 53 -17.89 -9.58 2.28
N LYS A 54 -18.02 -8.34 1.79
CA LYS A 54 -18.35 -8.06 0.39
C LYS A 54 -17.10 -8.10 -0.49
N GLU A 55 -17.28 -8.50 -1.74
CA GLU A 55 -16.23 -8.41 -2.74
C GLU A 55 -15.73 -6.97 -2.87
N GLY A 56 -14.40 -6.82 -2.83
CA GLY A 56 -13.73 -5.52 -2.87
C GLY A 56 -13.57 -4.85 -1.51
N TYR A 57 -14.02 -5.48 -0.42
CA TYR A 57 -13.93 -5.01 0.96
C TYR A 57 -13.32 -6.09 1.88
N GLU A 58 -12.34 -6.84 1.36
CA GLU A 58 -11.65 -7.91 2.06
C GLU A 58 -10.77 -7.41 3.22
N LEU A 59 -10.54 -6.09 3.32
CA LEU A 59 -9.67 -5.45 4.32
C LEU A 59 -8.20 -5.92 4.25
N ARG A 60 -7.83 -6.55 3.13
CA ARG A 60 -6.47 -6.87 2.71
C ARG A 60 -6.36 -6.68 1.19
N LEU A 61 -5.15 -6.55 0.66
CA LEU A 61 -4.99 -6.69 -0.79
C LEU A 61 -5.51 -8.07 -1.22
N THR A 62 -6.44 -8.07 -2.17
CA THR A 62 -6.98 -9.31 -2.76
C THR A 62 -5.92 -10.02 -3.60
N ASP A 63 -6.15 -11.30 -3.88
CA ASP A 63 -5.28 -12.14 -4.72
C ASP A 63 -5.62 -11.97 -6.22
N ARG A 64 -6.70 -11.22 -6.52
CA ARG A 64 -7.13 -10.87 -7.90
C ARG A 64 -6.27 -9.79 -8.55
N VAL A 65 -5.39 -9.12 -7.80
CA VAL A 65 -4.54 -8.02 -8.30
C VAL A 65 -3.07 -8.30 -8.02
N THR A 66 -2.21 -7.87 -8.94
CA THR A 66 -0.75 -7.91 -8.75
C THR A 66 -0.25 -6.54 -8.29
N THR A 67 0.69 -6.51 -7.35
CA THR A 67 1.39 -5.28 -6.93
C THR A 67 2.56 -4.97 -7.88
N MET A 68 2.96 -3.70 -7.94
CA MET A 68 4.19 -3.30 -8.63
C MET A 68 5.42 -4.01 -8.05
N ALA A 69 5.43 -4.31 -6.75
CA ALA A 69 6.55 -5.00 -6.12
C ALA A 69 6.67 -6.46 -6.60
N GLU A 70 5.55 -7.16 -6.78
CA GLU A 70 5.54 -8.50 -7.40
C GLU A 70 6.13 -8.43 -8.82
N ARG A 71 5.66 -7.47 -9.64
CA ARG A 71 6.16 -7.29 -11.02
C ARG A 71 7.65 -6.95 -11.06
N PHE A 72 8.11 -6.06 -10.19
CA PHE A 72 9.52 -5.66 -10.14
C PHE A 72 10.41 -6.79 -9.64
N LYS A 73 9.96 -7.56 -8.65
CA LYS A 73 10.68 -8.75 -8.17
C LYS A 73 10.86 -9.76 -9.31
N ASP A 74 9.82 -10.04 -10.08
CA ASP A 74 9.88 -10.96 -11.22
C ASP A 74 10.83 -10.46 -12.32
N ALA A 75 10.96 -9.14 -12.47
CA ALA A 75 11.91 -8.50 -13.37
C ALA A 75 13.35 -8.40 -12.80
N GLY A 76 13.63 -8.98 -11.63
CA GLY A 76 14.97 -9.03 -11.03
C GLY A 76 15.34 -7.83 -10.16
N TYR A 77 14.40 -6.94 -9.83
CA TYR A 77 14.67 -5.83 -8.91
C TYR A 77 14.76 -6.30 -7.45
N ASN A 78 15.63 -5.65 -6.68
CA ASN A 78 15.58 -5.73 -5.23
C ASN A 78 14.45 -4.82 -4.72
N THR A 79 13.40 -5.42 -4.17
CA THR A 79 12.23 -4.72 -3.63
C THR A 79 12.35 -4.59 -2.11
N LEU A 80 12.45 -3.36 -1.62
CA LEU A 80 12.60 -3.06 -0.18
C LEU A 80 11.46 -2.16 0.31
N MET A 81 10.99 -2.41 1.53
CA MET A 81 10.00 -1.57 2.21
C MET A 81 10.43 -1.24 3.65
N ALA A 82 10.28 0.02 4.03
CA ALA A 82 10.36 0.43 5.43
C ALA A 82 9.17 1.34 5.77
N GLY A 83 8.45 1.02 6.83
CA GLY A 83 7.34 1.84 7.35
C GLY A 83 5.97 1.18 7.25
N LYS A 84 4.91 1.98 7.05
CA LYS A 84 3.52 1.50 7.20
C LYS A 84 3.00 0.72 6.00
N TRP A 85 2.47 -0.48 6.25
CA TRP A 85 1.81 -1.34 5.28
C TRP A 85 0.32 -1.04 5.16
N HIS A 86 -0.48 -1.37 6.18
CA HIS A 86 -1.91 -1.08 6.24
C HIS A 86 -2.74 -1.69 5.09
N LEU A 87 -2.35 -2.86 4.61
CA LEU A 87 -2.96 -3.55 3.47
C LEU A 87 -3.31 -5.02 3.78
N GLY A 88 -3.53 -5.30 5.06
CA GLY A 88 -3.88 -6.61 5.59
C GLY A 88 -3.25 -6.84 6.96
N PHE A 89 -3.92 -7.64 7.77
CA PHE A 89 -3.50 -8.04 9.13
C PHE A 89 -3.53 -9.56 9.35
N THR A 90 -3.90 -10.30 8.31
CA THR A 90 -4.02 -11.75 8.36
C THR A 90 -2.75 -12.41 7.83
N PRO A 91 -2.46 -13.66 8.21
CA PRO A 91 -1.41 -14.44 7.54
C PRO A 91 -1.58 -14.41 6.02
N GLY A 92 -0.47 -14.32 5.29
CA GLY A 92 -0.48 -14.21 3.82
C GLY A 92 -0.78 -12.81 3.27
N SER A 93 -0.82 -11.76 4.12
CA SER A 93 -1.06 -10.38 3.68
C SER A 93 0.06 -9.40 4.04
N THR A 94 1.26 -9.90 4.33
CA THR A 94 2.45 -9.07 4.63
C THR A 94 3.04 -8.43 3.37
N PRO A 95 3.92 -7.42 3.49
CA PRO A 95 4.68 -6.92 2.34
C PRO A 95 5.48 -8.02 1.62
N LYS A 96 6.02 -8.99 2.37
CA LYS A 96 6.77 -10.12 1.82
C LYS A 96 5.91 -11.00 0.92
N ASP A 97 4.69 -11.29 1.35
CA ASP A 97 3.72 -12.05 0.57
C ASP A 97 3.35 -11.30 -0.73
N ARG A 98 3.47 -9.97 -0.73
CA ARG A 98 3.08 -9.08 -1.83
C ARG A 98 4.25 -8.44 -2.57
N GLY A 99 5.38 -9.15 -2.61
CA GLY A 99 6.48 -8.90 -3.55
C GLY A 99 7.67 -8.13 -3.01
N PHE A 100 7.66 -7.69 -1.75
CA PHE A 100 8.84 -7.07 -1.13
C PHE A 100 9.81 -8.15 -0.62
N ARG A 101 11.05 -8.15 -1.12
CA ARG A 101 12.09 -9.10 -0.69
C ARG A 101 12.56 -8.84 0.74
N HIS A 102 12.63 -7.56 1.11
CA HIS A 102 13.01 -7.11 2.44
C HIS A 102 11.98 -6.09 2.93
N SER A 103 11.47 -6.28 4.15
CA SER A 103 10.51 -5.35 4.74
C SER A 103 10.71 -5.19 6.24
N PHE A 104 10.69 -3.95 6.72
CA PHE A 104 10.50 -3.61 8.13
C PHE A 104 9.19 -2.80 8.21
N ALA A 105 8.11 -3.42 8.69
CA ALA A 105 6.76 -2.93 8.41
C ALA A 105 5.89 -2.74 9.65
N LEU A 106 5.11 -1.65 9.64
CA LEU A 106 3.99 -1.43 10.55
C LEU A 106 2.72 -1.92 9.86
N MET A 107 2.17 -3.06 10.27
CA MET A 107 0.93 -3.59 9.66
C MET A 107 -0.26 -2.68 9.96
N GLY A 108 -0.27 -2.08 11.16
CA GLY A 108 -1.26 -1.21 11.79
C GLY A 108 -1.78 0.00 11.03
N GLY A 109 -3.06 0.32 11.28
CA GLY A 109 -3.61 1.67 11.17
C GLY A 109 -3.07 2.56 12.30
N GLY A 110 -1.78 2.89 12.27
CA GLY A 110 -1.10 3.53 13.41
C GLY A 110 0.25 2.84 13.68
N ALA A 111 1.11 3.44 14.50
CA ALA A 111 2.47 2.96 14.72
C ALA A 111 2.49 1.78 15.70
N SER A 112 2.65 0.56 15.19
CA SER A 112 3.10 -0.58 15.98
C SER A 112 4.02 -1.44 15.10
N PRO A 113 5.35 -1.40 15.34
CA PRO A 113 6.34 -2.20 14.59
C PRO A 113 6.01 -3.67 14.72
N VAL A 114 6.06 -4.39 13.60
CA VAL A 114 6.37 -5.81 13.61
C VAL A 114 7.71 -5.97 12.91
N ASP A 115 8.68 -6.48 13.65
CA ASP A 115 9.91 -7.03 13.11
C ASP A 115 9.61 -8.44 12.59
N ASP A 116 9.93 -8.70 11.32
CA ASP A 116 9.93 -10.03 10.71
C ASP A 116 11.38 -10.56 10.58
#